data_AF-A0A1Y3NC56-F1
#
_entry.id   AF-A0A1Y3NC56-F1
#
_cell.length_a   1.000
_cell.length_b   1.000
_cell.length_c   1.000
_cell.angle_alpha   90.00
_cell.angle_beta   90.00
_cell.angle_gamma   90.00
#
_symmetry.space_group_name_H-M   'P 1'
#
loop_
_entity.id
_entity.type
_entity.pdbx_description
1 polymer ?
#
loop_
_entity_poly.entity_id
_entity_poly.type
_entity_poly.pdbx_seq_one_letter_code
_entity_poly.pdbx_strand_id
1 'polypeptide(L)'
;MVKYLVEHGADINKKDLSGETPLYAVCNITNANENNENIVKYLVDHGADVNKEGRFNQTPLFVACESRNINIVKYLVSHGADVNKEN
;
A
#
# COMPACT_ATOMS: atom_id res chain seq x y z
N MET A 1 10.50 6.78 -10.62
CA MET A 1 9.88 7.90 -9.91
C MET A 1 9.76 7.62 -8.41
N VAL A 2 8.97 6.63 -7.96
CA VAL A 2 8.78 6.32 -6.52
C VAL A 2 10.11 6.19 -5.77
N LYS A 3 11.03 5.36 -6.29
CA LYS A 3 12.39 5.21 -5.75
C LYS A 3 13.13 6.53 -5.55
N TYR A 4 13.15 7.37 -6.59
CA TYR A 4 13.80 8.68 -6.55
C TYR A 4 13.20 9.57 -5.44
N LEU A 5 11.88 9.60 -5.30
CA LEU A 5 11.22 10.42 -4.28
C LEU A 5 11.58 9.97 -2.86
N VAL A 6 11.54 8.66 -2.59
CA VAL A 6 11.89 8.09 -1.28
C VAL A 6 13.37 8.36 -0.95
N GLU A 7 14.27 8.18 -1.92
CA GLU A 7 15.71 8.48 -1.76
C GLU A 7 15.99 9.97 -1.52
N HIS A 8 15.08 10.86 -1.91
CA HIS A 8 15.20 12.31 -1.69
C HIS A 8 14.35 12.80 -0.51
N GLY A 9 13.96 11.91 0.40
CA GLY A 9 13.35 12.28 1.68
C GLY A 9 11.83 12.46 1.64
N ALA A 10 11.14 11.94 0.62
CA ALA A 10 9.69 11.86 0.66
C ALA A 10 9.23 10.95 1.82
N ASP A 11 8.28 11.43 2.61
CA ASP A 11 7.65 10.63 3.68
C ASP A 11 6.74 9.55 3.05
N ILE A 12 7.23 8.31 3.10
CA ILE A 12 6.60 7.13 2.51
C ILE A 12 5.24 6.79 3.13
N ASN A 13 4.95 7.33 4.32
CA ASN A 13 3.74 7.10 5.09
C ASN A 13 2.85 8.35 5.18
N LYS A 14 3.18 9.40 4.42
CA LYS A 14 2.40 10.64 4.41
C LYS A 14 1.03 10.40 3.80
N LYS A 15 -0.02 10.87 4.46
CA LYS A 15 -1.36 10.92 3.89
C LYS A 15 -1.49 12.13 2.95
N ASP A 16 -2.11 11.93 1.80
CA ASP A 16 -2.55 13.01 0.92
C ASP A 16 -3.80 13.73 1.49
N LEU A 17 -4.38 14.65 0.72
CA LEU A 17 -5.60 15.37 1.12
C LEU A 17 -6.85 14.48 1.21
N SER A 18 -6.84 13.31 0.55
CA SER A 18 -7.90 12.31 0.60
C SER A 18 -7.73 11.33 1.77
N GLY A 19 -6.63 11.44 2.52
CA GLY A 19 -6.29 10.54 3.61
C GLY A 19 -5.54 9.29 3.18
N GLU A 20 -5.14 9.18 1.91
CA GLU A 20 -4.50 8.00 1.33
C GLU A 20 -2.98 8.05 1.53
N THR A 21 -2.39 6.93 1.94
CA THR A 21 -0.93 6.74 1.90
C THR A 21 -0.50 6.30 0.51
N PRO A 22 0.80 6.45 0.14
CA PRO A 22 1.33 5.90 -1.11
C PRO A 22 1.02 4.40 -1.27
N LEU A 23 1.14 3.62 -0.19
CA LEU A 23 0.84 2.19 -0.18
C LEU A 23 -0.65 1.92 -0.42
N TYR A 24 -1.53 2.67 0.24
CA TYR A 24 -2.98 2.58 0.00
C TYR A 24 -3.33 2.84 -1.47
N ALA A 25 -2.80 3.94 -2.04
CA ALA A 25 -3.13 4.38 -3.38
C ALA A 25 -2.77 3.31 -4.44
N VAL A 26 -1.62 2.65 -4.32
CA VAL A 26 -1.23 1.58 -5.25
C VAL A 26 -2.01 0.28 -5.02
N CYS A 27 -2.39 -0.03 -3.79
CA CYS A 27 -3.21 -1.21 -3.46
C CYS A 27 -4.67 -1.07 -3.94
N ASN A 28 -5.18 0.14 -4.13
CA ASN A 28 -6.52 0.45 -4.61
C ASN A 28 -6.67 0.43 -6.15
N ILE A 29 -5.62 0.06 -6.90
CA ILE A 29 -5.66 0.03 -8.36
C ILE A 29 -6.27 -1.30 -8.85
N THR A 30 -7.42 -1.24 -9.51
CA THR A 30 -8.16 -2.42 -10.01
C THR A 30 -7.56 -3.05 -11.26
N ASN A 31 -6.80 -2.29 -12.06
CA ASN A 31 -6.08 -2.75 -13.24
C ASN A 31 -4.57 -2.85 -12.97
N ALA A 32 -4.22 -3.45 -11.83
CA ALA A 32 -2.84 -3.61 -11.44
C ALA A 32 -2.04 -4.46 -12.44
N ASN A 33 -0.83 -4.02 -12.75
CA ASN A 33 0.16 -4.75 -13.53
C ASN A 33 1.41 -5.01 -12.69
N GLU A 34 2.39 -5.70 -13.27
CA GLU A 34 3.65 -6.02 -12.59
C GLU A 34 4.39 -4.79 -12.05
N ASN A 35 4.28 -3.65 -12.72
CA ASN A 35 4.88 -2.40 -12.23
C ASN A 35 4.24 -1.94 -10.91
N ASN A 36 2.92 -2.08 -10.77
CA ASN A 36 2.22 -1.72 -9.53
C ASN A 36 2.58 -2.67 -8.39
N GLU A 37 2.73 -3.97 -8.67
CA GLU A 37 3.24 -4.94 -7.70
C GLU A 37 4.67 -4.60 -7.24
N ASN A 38 5.54 -4.21 -8.17
CA ASN A 38 6.90 -3.79 -7.84
C ASN A 38 6.94 -2.52 -6.99
N ILE A 39 6.02 -1.59 -7.21
CA ILE A 39 5.87 -0.39 -6.37
C ILE A 39 5.43 -0.77 -4.96
N VAL A 40 4.44 -1.65 -4.80
CA VAL A 40 4.03 -2.15 -3.47
C VAL A 40 5.22 -2.74 -2.72
N LYS A 41 5.95 -3.66 -3.37
CA LYS A 41 7.13 -4.31 -2.77
C LYS A 41 8.17 -3.30 -2.35
N TYR A 42 8.51 -2.38 -3.25
CA TYR A 42 9.46 -1.31 -2.97
C TYR A 42 9.02 -0.47 -1.76
N LEU A 43 7.75 -0.05 -1.69
CA LEU A 43 7.25 0.76 -0.59
C LEU A 43 7.34 0.03 0.75
N VAL A 44 6.89 -1.22 0.81
CA VAL A 44 6.92 -2.04 2.03
C VAL A 44 8.35 -2.31 2.48
N ASP A 45 9.23 -2.69 1.55
CA ASP A 45 10.66 -2.94 1.83
C ASP A 45 11.39 -1.68 2.34
N HIS A 46 10.86 -0.48 2.07
CA HIS A 46 11.42 0.80 2.51
C HIS A 46 10.63 1.45 3.67
N GLY A 47 9.83 0.65 4.39
CA GLY A 47 9.21 1.08 5.65
C GLY A 47 7.83 1.73 5.50
N ALA A 48 7.12 1.50 4.40
CA ALA A 48 5.69 1.77 4.37
C ALA A 48 4.98 0.89 5.41
N ASP A 49 4.18 1.53 6.26
CA ASP A 49 3.40 0.85 7.28
C ASP A 49 2.21 0.15 6.61
N VAL A 50 2.31 -1.18 6.54
CA VAL A 50 1.31 -2.07 5.92
C VAL A 50 -0.06 -2.02 6.59
N ASN A 51 -0.14 -1.51 7.83
CA ASN A 51 -1.37 -1.38 8.59
C ASN A 51 -1.86 0.07 8.70
N LYS A 52 -1.13 1.04 8.10
CA LYS A 52 -1.53 2.44 8.14
C LYS A 52 -2.78 2.66 7.33
N GLU A 53 -3.86 2.93 8.04
CA GLU A 53 -5.18 3.21 7.49
C GLU A 53 -5.11 4.41 6.53
N GLY A 54 -5.75 4.28 5.36
CA GLY A 54 -5.86 5.33 4.36
C GLY A 54 -7.18 6.07 4.46
N ARG A 55 -7.86 6.19 3.32
CA ARG A 55 -9.21 6.74 3.22
C ARG A 55 -10.22 5.81 3.90
N PHE A 56 -11.25 6.38 4.51
CA PHE A 56 -12.31 5.65 5.22
C PHE A 56 -11.79 4.65 6.27
N ASN A 57 -10.64 4.94 6.87
CA ASN A 57 -9.94 4.06 7.80
C ASN A 57 -9.61 2.66 7.26
N GLN A 58 -9.65 2.46 5.93
CA GLN A 58 -9.36 1.17 5.32
C GLN A 58 -7.85 0.93 5.26
N THR A 59 -7.42 -0.29 5.56
CA THR A 59 -6.02 -0.71 5.43
C THR A 59 -5.64 -0.97 3.97
N PRO A 60 -4.33 -0.92 3.62
CA PRO A 60 -3.85 -1.38 2.32
C PRO A 60 -4.29 -2.80 1.95
N LEU A 61 -4.39 -3.69 2.95
CA LEU A 61 -4.86 -5.05 2.75
C LEU A 61 -6.34 -5.09 2.33
N PHE A 62 -7.20 -4.29 2.98
CA PHE A 62 -8.62 -4.24 2.66
C PHE A 62 -8.84 -3.83 1.20
N VAL A 63 -8.22 -2.74 0.76
CA VAL A 63 -8.38 -2.25 -0.63
C VAL A 63 -7.70 -3.14 -1.67
N ALA A 64 -6.63 -3.86 -1.30
CA ALA A 64 -6.02 -4.87 -2.17
C ALA A 64 -6.98 -6.06 -2.42
N CYS A 65 -7.76 -6.46 -1.40
CA CYS A 65 -8.81 -7.47 -1.54
C CYS A 65 -9.94 -6.97 -2.46
N GLU A 66 -10.39 -5.72 -2.31
CA GLU A 66 -11.39 -5.11 -3.20
C GLU A 66 -10.90 -5.03 -4.66
N SER A 67 -9.62 -4.72 -4.85
CA SER A 67 -8.97 -4.66 -6.17
C SER A 67 -8.70 -6.03 -6.77
N ARG A 68 -8.96 -7.13 -6.03
CA ARG A 68 -8.77 -8.53 -6.47
C ARG A 68 -7.34 -8.87 -6.89
N ASN A 69 -6.34 -8.14 -6.41
CA ASN A 69 -4.93 -8.44 -6.69
C ASN A 69 -4.37 -9.44 -5.66
N ILE A 70 -4.43 -10.72 -6.00
CA ILE A 70 -4.00 -11.81 -5.11
C ILE A 70 -2.50 -11.77 -4.76
N ASN A 71 -1.67 -11.24 -5.66
CA ASN A 71 -0.22 -11.15 -5.43
C ASN A 71 0.09 -10.11 -4.36
N ILE A 72 -0.55 -8.93 -4.46
CA ILE A 72 -0.44 -7.88 -3.45
C ILE A 72 -0.99 -8.35 -2.10
N VAL A 73 -2.17 -8.99 -2.08
CA VAL A 73 -2.77 -9.53 -0.84
C VAL A 73 -1.79 -10.49 -0.14
N LYS A 74 -1.27 -11.48 -0.85
CA LYS A 74 -0.30 -12.43 -0.28
C LYS A 74 0.95 -11.74 0.25
N TYR A 75 1.46 -10.77 -0.49
CA TYR A 75 2.65 -10.03 -0.11
C TYR A 75 2.41 -9.16 1.13
N LEU A 76 1.30 -8.43 1.23
CA LEU A 76 0.98 -7.65 2.42
C LEU A 76 0.83 -8.53 3.67
N VAL A 77 0.13 -9.66 3.55
CA VAL A 77 -0.02 -10.64 4.65
C VAL A 77 1.34 -11.19 5.09
N SER A 78 2.24 -11.51 4.16
CA SER A 78 3.58 -11.99 4.53
C SER A 78 4.47 -10.92 5.17
N HIS A 79 4.09 -9.65 5.09
CA HIS A 79 4.81 -8.52 5.68
C HIS A 79 4.07 -7.92 6.89
N GLY A 80 3.16 -8.68 7.50
CA GLY A 80 2.56 -8.31 8.80
C GLY A 80 1.31 -7.44 8.70
N ALA A 81 0.63 -7.41 7.56
CA ALA A 81 -0.71 -6.85 7.49
C ALA A 81 -1.66 -7.62 8.41
N ASP A 82 -2.39 -6.90 9.27
CA ASP A 82 -3.36 -7.46 10.19
C ASP A 82 -4.65 -7.82 9.43
N VAL A 83 -4.84 -9.12 9.23
CA VAL A 83 -5.99 -9.70 8.53
C VAL A 83 -7.31 -9.54 9.29
N ASN A 84 -7.26 -9.20 10.58
CA ASN A 84 -8.43 -9.02 11.43
C ASN A 84 -8.71 -7.55 11.76
N LYS A 85 -7.96 -6.63 11.16
CA LYS A 85 -8.11 -5.20 11.41
C LYS A 85 -9.46 -4.72 10.88
N GLU A 86 -10.28 -4.21 11.79
CA GLU A 86 -11.54 -3.56 11.48
C GLU A 86 -11.31 -2.11 11.02
N ASN A 87 -12.21 -1.62 10.15
CA ASN A 87 -12.25 -0.29 9.55
C ASN A 87 -13.17 0.68 10.32
#